data_AF-A0A2S1XFV7-F1
#
_entry.id   AF-A0A2S1XFV7-F1
#
_cell.length_a   1.000
_cell.length_b   1.000
_cell.length_c   1.000
_cell.angle_alpha   90.00
_cell.angle_beta   90.00
_cell.angle_gamma   90.00
#
_symmetry.space_group_name_H-M   'P 1'
#
loop_
_entity.id
_entity.type
_entity.pdbx_description
1 polymer ?
#
loop_
_entity_poly.entity_id
_entity_poly.type
_entity_poly.pdbx_seq_one_letter_code
_entity_poly.pdbx_strand_id
1 'polypeptide(L)'
;MDAADFGGTLPSGTVTLVGWETSRMFMVEVSSDTTVEPDETFTITLSNPNGVALGTTTATGTIRNDDTTLSIAALDATKAEGSSGSTAYTFEVTRAGNIEGNSTASYAVTGTGANPADAADFGGALPSDTVSFAPGETRKVITINVSGDSTLEGNETFAVTLTNLRYAPIATATATGTIVNDDIEPTRRLAITSGGTSREVEMQAYSGPVSWLQNMHIGADVSEAMHGTDLADFINTLGGDDAIDGGKGDDVLDGGLGSNFLTGGSGMDTFFVDGRGNGVTWSTVTDLEKGEWVTCWGWKEGTSKLTWVEMAGADGYKGATAHIDLDANGSIDMSMTISSKHSTAVLAMPGQVGDASYLAFTLA
;
A
#
# COMPACT_ATOMS: atom_id res chain seq x y z
N MET A 1 -19.36 23.38 -40.11
CA MET A 1 -19.06 24.47 -41.04
C MET A 1 -19.63 25.72 -40.49
N ASP A 2 -18.73 26.46 -39.89
CA ASP A 2 -18.99 27.81 -39.45
C ASP A 2 -18.14 28.77 -40.28
N ALA A 3 -18.21 30.06 -39.95
CA ALA A 3 -17.48 31.06 -40.72
C ALA A 3 -15.98 31.07 -40.39
N ALA A 4 -15.56 30.47 -39.26
CA ALA A 4 -14.17 30.43 -38.82
C ALA A 4 -13.30 29.59 -39.79
N ASP A 5 -13.87 28.53 -40.36
CA ASP A 5 -13.25 27.73 -41.44
C ASP A 5 -12.81 28.56 -42.65
N PHE A 6 -13.38 29.76 -42.82
CA PHE A 6 -13.12 30.70 -43.92
C PHE A 6 -12.62 32.07 -43.42
N GLY A 7 -12.06 32.15 -42.21
CA GLY A 7 -11.49 33.39 -41.68
C GLY A 7 -12.52 34.36 -41.09
N GLY A 8 -13.69 33.85 -40.69
CA GLY A 8 -14.76 34.57 -40.00
C GLY A 8 -15.91 35.05 -40.90
N THR A 9 -15.82 34.90 -42.22
CA THR A 9 -16.89 35.25 -43.17
C THR A 9 -16.92 34.28 -44.35
N LEU A 10 -18.11 33.84 -44.78
CA LEU A 10 -18.24 32.98 -45.95
C LEU A 10 -17.82 33.70 -47.24
N PRO A 11 -16.97 33.11 -48.10
CA PRO A 11 -16.51 33.74 -49.33
C PRO A 11 -17.64 33.98 -50.34
N SER A 12 -17.60 35.12 -51.04
CA SER A 12 -18.49 35.41 -52.17
C SER A 12 -17.78 36.28 -53.22
N GLY A 13 -18.26 36.26 -54.46
CA GLY A 13 -17.65 37.04 -55.53
C GLY A 13 -18.32 36.87 -56.90
N THR A 14 -17.76 37.53 -57.91
CA THR A 14 -18.25 37.48 -59.30
C THR A 14 -17.27 36.79 -60.23
N VAL A 15 -17.77 35.90 -61.08
CA VAL A 15 -16.98 35.24 -62.14
C VAL A 15 -17.39 35.79 -63.51
N THR A 16 -16.42 36.30 -64.27
CA THR A 16 -16.57 36.93 -65.60
C THR A 16 -15.78 36.15 -66.65
N LEU A 17 -16.42 35.52 -67.61
CA LEU A 17 -15.70 34.97 -68.77
C LEU A 17 -15.49 36.11 -69.78
N VAL A 18 -14.24 36.38 -70.15
CA VAL A 18 -13.95 37.32 -71.26
C VAL A 18 -13.88 36.55 -72.58
N GLY A 19 -14.00 37.26 -73.71
CA GLY A 19 -14.29 36.66 -75.02
C GLY A 19 -13.59 35.32 -75.33
N TRP A 20 -14.32 34.39 -75.96
CA TRP A 20 -13.88 33.04 -76.31
C TRP A 20 -13.42 32.12 -75.15
N GLU A 21 -13.37 32.60 -73.89
CA GLU A 21 -13.15 31.72 -72.73
C GLU A 21 -14.33 30.77 -72.54
N THR A 22 -14.02 29.50 -72.27
CA THR A 22 -15.02 28.47 -71.96
C THR A 22 -14.93 27.97 -70.52
N SER A 23 -13.91 28.40 -69.76
CA SER A 23 -13.70 28.04 -68.36
C SER A 23 -12.96 29.14 -67.61
N ARG A 24 -13.22 29.24 -66.30
CA ARG A 24 -12.45 30.11 -65.40
C ARG A 24 -12.38 29.48 -64.02
N MET A 25 -11.21 29.53 -63.39
CA MET A 25 -11.01 29.11 -62.02
C MET A 25 -11.15 30.30 -61.06
N PHE A 26 -11.57 30.02 -59.84
CA PHE A 26 -11.45 30.90 -58.69
C PHE A 26 -11.00 30.06 -57.49
N MET A 27 -10.46 30.71 -56.47
CA MET A 27 -10.00 30.04 -55.26
C MET A 27 -11.01 30.24 -54.15
N VAL A 28 -11.16 29.20 -53.33
CA VAL A 28 -11.83 29.27 -52.03
C VAL A 28 -10.73 28.96 -51.01
N GLU A 29 -10.37 29.96 -50.22
CA GLU A 29 -9.37 29.79 -49.16
C GLU A 29 -10.05 29.22 -47.93
N VAL A 30 -9.42 28.22 -47.32
CA VAL A 30 -9.82 27.63 -46.03
C VAL A 30 -8.78 28.00 -44.98
N SER A 31 -9.23 28.22 -43.76
CA SER A 31 -8.34 28.51 -42.62
C SER A 31 -7.79 27.19 -42.08
N SER A 32 -6.51 27.19 -41.74
CA SER A 32 -5.89 26.09 -41.01
C SER A 32 -5.86 26.43 -39.52
N ASP A 33 -6.14 25.45 -38.66
CA ASP A 33 -5.84 25.57 -37.25
C ASP A 33 -5.30 24.27 -36.65
N THR A 34 -5.62 23.96 -35.40
CA THR A 34 -5.12 22.79 -34.66
C THR A 34 -6.19 22.08 -33.85
N THR A 35 -7.45 22.47 -34.04
CA THR A 35 -8.62 22.02 -33.29
C THR A 35 -9.16 20.78 -33.97
N VAL A 36 -9.37 19.72 -33.21
CA VAL A 36 -9.97 18.52 -33.77
C VAL A 36 -11.46 18.75 -34.06
N GLU A 37 -11.83 18.70 -35.32
CA GLU A 37 -13.18 18.90 -35.83
C GLU A 37 -13.62 17.72 -36.72
N PRO A 38 -14.92 17.50 -36.95
CA PRO A 38 -15.35 16.53 -37.96
C PRO A 38 -15.07 17.06 -39.39
N ASP A 39 -15.02 16.15 -40.38
CA ASP A 39 -15.04 16.57 -41.79
C ASP A 39 -16.31 17.39 -42.09
N GLU A 40 -16.14 18.48 -42.83
CA GLU A 40 -17.19 19.45 -43.07
C GLU A 40 -17.45 19.68 -44.55
N THR A 41 -18.68 19.98 -44.94
CA THR A 41 -19.05 20.21 -46.35
C THR A 41 -19.48 21.65 -46.58
N PHE A 42 -19.04 22.23 -47.70
CA PHE A 42 -19.51 23.53 -48.18
C PHE A 42 -20.14 23.45 -49.56
N THR A 43 -21.06 24.34 -49.87
CA THR A 43 -21.71 24.42 -51.19
C THR A 43 -21.44 25.78 -51.83
N ILE A 44 -20.88 25.76 -53.02
CA ILE A 44 -20.79 26.93 -53.90
C ILE A 44 -22.06 26.98 -54.73
N THR A 45 -22.70 28.15 -54.80
CA THR A 45 -23.88 28.39 -55.63
C THR A 45 -23.63 29.51 -56.63
N LEU A 46 -23.78 29.23 -57.92
CA LEU A 46 -23.83 30.23 -58.98
C LEU A 46 -25.23 30.85 -59.03
N SER A 47 -25.27 32.18 -59.12
CA SER A 47 -26.51 32.94 -59.20
C SER A 47 -26.33 34.18 -60.09
N ASN A 48 -27.44 34.82 -60.45
CA ASN A 48 -27.49 36.07 -61.22
C ASN A 48 -26.68 36.04 -62.53
N PRO A 49 -26.96 35.10 -63.46
CA PRO A 49 -26.25 35.07 -64.73
C PRO A 49 -26.58 36.31 -65.57
N ASN A 50 -25.63 36.73 -66.40
CA ASN A 50 -25.85 37.80 -67.38
C ASN A 50 -25.70 37.23 -68.80
N GLY A 51 -26.79 37.26 -69.57
CA GLY A 51 -26.79 36.88 -71.00
C GLY A 51 -26.67 35.37 -71.29
N VAL A 52 -26.70 34.52 -70.27
CA VAL A 52 -26.64 33.05 -70.40
C VAL A 52 -27.61 32.38 -69.43
N ALA A 53 -28.03 31.16 -69.74
CA ALA A 53 -28.70 30.30 -68.77
C ALA A 53 -27.64 29.56 -67.93
N LEU A 54 -27.87 29.43 -66.62
CA LEU A 54 -27.06 28.55 -65.80
C LEU A 54 -27.48 27.10 -66.03
N GLY A 55 -26.49 26.21 -66.17
CA GLY A 55 -26.69 24.76 -66.11
C GLY A 55 -26.69 24.29 -64.66
N THR A 56 -25.75 23.41 -64.31
CA THR A 56 -25.51 23.03 -62.91
C THR A 56 -25.03 24.24 -62.11
N THR A 57 -25.82 24.67 -61.13
CA THR A 57 -25.54 25.88 -60.33
C THR A 57 -24.82 25.61 -59.02
N THR A 58 -24.77 24.36 -58.57
CA THR A 58 -24.20 24.02 -57.27
C THR A 58 -23.03 23.06 -57.41
N ALA A 59 -21.98 23.30 -56.61
CA ALA A 59 -20.89 22.37 -56.41
C ALA A 59 -20.62 22.24 -54.91
N THR A 60 -20.34 21.02 -54.44
CA THR A 60 -20.00 20.76 -53.04
C THR A 60 -18.51 20.48 -52.89
N GLY A 61 -17.89 21.07 -51.87
CA GLY A 61 -16.55 20.73 -51.42
C GLY A 61 -16.57 20.16 -50.00
N THR A 62 -15.50 19.48 -49.60
CA THR A 62 -15.30 18.96 -48.24
C THR A 62 -13.99 19.50 -47.69
N ILE A 63 -14.03 20.05 -46.49
CA ILE A 63 -12.86 20.37 -45.67
C ILE A 63 -12.64 19.13 -44.80
N ARG A 64 -11.45 18.53 -44.91
CA ARG A 64 -11.10 17.35 -44.10
C ARG A 64 -10.32 17.80 -42.89
N ASN A 65 -10.67 17.28 -41.73
CA ASN A 65 -9.90 17.51 -40.51
C ASN A 65 -8.56 16.77 -40.61
N ASP A 66 -7.47 17.52 -40.59
CA ASP A 66 -6.11 16.98 -40.51
C ASP A 66 -5.50 17.06 -39.11
N ASP A 67 -6.24 17.60 -38.13
CA ASP A 67 -5.79 17.80 -36.76
C ASP A 67 -5.82 16.56 -35.89
N THR A 68 -4.82 16.44 -35.02
CA THR A 68 -4.64 15.34 -34.07
C THR A 68 -4.50 15.89 -32.65
N THR A 69 -4.91 15.15 -31.62
CA THR A 69 -4.57 15.47 -30.23
C THR A 69 -4.18 14.23 -29.43
N LEU A 70 -3.37 14.42 -28.39
CA LEU A 70 -3.06 13.40 -27.38
C LEU A 70 -3.56 13.80 -25.99
N SER A 71 -3.97 12.80 -25.22
CA SER A 71 -4.30 12.90 -23.80
C SER A 71 -3.68 11.72 -23.05
N ILE A 72 -3.25 11.93 -21.81
CA ILE A 72 -2.78 10.86 -20.92
C ILE A 72 -3.70 10.72 -19.71
N ALA A 73 -3.92 9.49 -19.27
CA ALA A 73 -4.64 9.17 -18.03
C ALA A 73 -3.94 8.03 -17.29
N ALA A 74 -4.04 8.02 -15.96
CA ALA A 74 -3.65 6.88 -15.16
C ALA A 74 -4.56 5.69 -15.48
N LEU A 75 -3.97 4.53 -15.77
CA LEU A 75 -4.70 3.28 -16.00
C LEU A 75 -4.64 2.39 -14.75
N ASP A 76 -3.44 2.22 -14.21
CA ASP A 76 -3.19 1.44 -12.99
C ASP A 76 -1.93 2.00 -12.31
N ALA A 77 -2.09 3.06 -11.53
CA ALA A 77 -0.99 3.92 -11.06
C ALA A 77 -1.07 4.30 -9.57
N THR A 78 -1.84 3.58 -8.75
CA THR A 78 -1.82 3.71 -7.29
C THR A 78 -1.62 2.33 -6.68
N LYS A 79 -0.41 2.03 -6.23
CA LYS A 79 -0.01 0.69 -5.78
C LYS A 79 1.04 0.78 -4.69
N ALA A 80 1.27 -0.34 -4.03
CA ALA A 80 2.49 -0.55 -3.27
C ALA A 80 3.70 -0.68 -4.21
N GLU A 81 4.89 -0.27 -3.76
CA GLU A 81 6.14 -0.54 -4.49
C GLU A 81 6.64 -1.97 -4.30
N GLY A 82 6.34 -2.57 -3.16
CA GLY A 82 6.77 -3.91 -2.80
C GLY A 82 8.18 -3.91 -2.22
N SER A 83 8.56 -4.98 -1.51
CA SER A 83 9.82 -4.97 -0.76
C SER A 83 11.11 -5.24 -1.57
N SER A 84 10.98 -5.47 -2.88
CA SER A 84 12.10 -5.74 -3.79
C SER A 84 11.66 -5.72 -5.26
N GLY A 85 12.61 -5.63 -6.19
CA GLY A 85 12.34 -5.74 -7.61
C GLY A 85 11.71 -4.47 -8.18
N SER A 86 10.71 -4.61 -9.04
CA SER A 86 10.00 -3.43 -9.57
C SER A 86 8.52 -3.69 -9.78
N THR A 87 7.69 -2.71 -9.42
CA THR A 87 6.24 -2.71 -9.66
C THR A 87 5.89 -1.83 -10.85
N ALA A 88 5.06 -2.34 -11.77
CA ALA A 88 4.67 -1.65 -12.98
C ALA A 88 3.44 -0.74 -12.76
N TYR A 89 3.61 0.54 -13.03
CA TYR A 89 2.58 1.58 -13.04
C TYR A 89 2.26 1.91 -14.49
N THR A 90 0.97 1.89 -14.86
CA THR A 90 0.58 2.05 -16.27
C THR A 90 -0.29 3.28 -16.50
N PHE A 91 -0.03 3.95 -17.62
CA PHE A 91 -0.72 5.14 -18.07
C PHE A 91 -1.15 4.96 -19.53
N GLU A 92 -2.41 5.23 -19.83
CA GLU A 92 -2.92 5.17 -21.20
C GLU A 92 -2.79 6.55 -21.85
N VAL A 93 -2.15 6.58 -23.02
CA VAL A 93 -2.15 7.73 -23.92
C VAL A 93 -3.17 7.47 -25.02
N THR A 94 -4.16 8.36 -25.15
CA THR A 94 -5.20 8.31 -26.17
C THR A 94 -4.94 9.35 -27.24
N ARG A 95 -4.97 8.92 -28.51
CA ARG A 95 -4.93 9.75 -29.70
C ARG A 95 -6.33 9.92 -30.29
N ALA A 96 -6.70 11.16 -30.61
CA ALA A 96 -7.97 11.51 -31.26
C ALA A 96 -7.76 12.44 -32.46
N GLY A 97 -8.79 12.60 -33.30
CA GLY A 97 -8.73 13.35 -34.55
C GLY A 97 -8.19 12.51 -35.72
N ASN A 98 -7.32 13.10 -36.52
CA ASN A 98 -6.70 12.47 -37.67
C ASN A 98 -5.72 11.35 -37.25
N ILE A 99 -5.96 10.15 -37.78
CA ILE A 99 -5.16 8.95 -37.46
C ILE A 99 -4.38 8.41 -38.66
N GLU A 100 -4.38 9.09 -39.80
CA GLU A 100 -3.76 8.58 -41.03
C GLU A 100 -2.22 8.64 -41.00
N GLY A 101 -1.66 9.57 -40.23
CA GLY A 101 -0.21 9.76 -40.07
C GLY A 101 0.36 9.16 -38.79
N ASN A 102 1.69 9.26 -38.64
CA ASN A 102 2.37 8.98 -37.37
C ASN A 102 2.22 10.18 -36.40
N SER A 103 2.19 9.91 -35.10
CA SER A 103 2.23 10.94 -34.06
C SER A 103 3.18 10.54 -32.95
N THR A 104 3.97 11.49 -32.46
CA THR A 104 4.95 11.25 -31.39
C THR A 104 4.88 12.33 -30.33
N ALA A 105 4.99 11.95 -29.07
CA ALA A 105 5.22 12.87 -27.94
C ALA A 105 6.32 12.31 -27.05
N SER A 106 7.15 13.18 -26.50
CA SER A 106 8.06 12.81 -25.41
C SER A 106 7.28 12.76 -24.10
N TYR A 107 7.69 11.94 -23.15
CA TYR A 107 7.20 11.98 -21.78
C TYR A 107 8.37 11.99 -20.79
N ALA A 108 8.15 12.62 -19.65
CA ALA A 108 9.08 12.61 -18.53
C ALA A 108 8.32 12.46 -17.20
N VAL A 109 8.93 11.76 -16.27
CA VAL A 109 8.45 11.59 -14.89
C VAL A 109 9.08 12.65 -13.99
N THR A 110 8.29 13.21 -13.08
CA THR A 110 8.75 14.13 -12.03
C THR A 110 8.00 13.85 -10.73
N GLY A 111 8.68 13.91 -9.58
CA GLY A 111 8.03 13.90 -8.27
C GLY A 111 7.11 15.11 -8.06
N THR A 112 6.00 14.91 -7.34
CA THR A 112 5.01 15.95 -7.04
C THR A 112 4.46 15.83 -5.62
N GLY A 113 3.66 16.80 -5.18
CA GLY A 113 2.95 16.71 -3.89
C GLY A 113 3.83 16.98 -2.67
N ALA A 114 3.40 16.49 -1.50
CA ALA A 114 4.07 16.72 -0.23
C ALA A 114 5.29 15.80 -0.02
N ASN A 115 5.20 14.56 -0.51
CA ASN A 115 6.30 13.60 -0.58
C ASN A 115 6.52 13.28 -2.07
N PRO A 116 7.38 14.03 -2.77
CA PRO A 116 7.63 13.81 -4.19
C PRO A 116 8.60 12.65 -4.38
N ALA A 117 8.18 11.65 -5.16
CA ALA A 117 9.06 10.57 -5.60
C ALA A 117 10.31 11.14 -6.31
N ASP A 118 11.48 10.60 -5.99
CA ASP A 118 12.76 11.03 -6.51
C ASP A 118 13.40 9.99 -7.46
N ALA A 119 14.71 10.02 -7.66
CA ALA A 119 15.39 9.11 -8.57
C ALA A 119 15.57 7.69 -7.99
N ALA A 120 15.62 7.55 -6.65
CA ALA A 120 15.81 6.28 -5.96
C ALA A 120 14.67 5.30 -6.27
N ASP A 121 13.42 5.78 -6.24
CA ASP A 121 12.20 5.01 -6.49
C ASP A 121 12.10 4.50 -7.94
N PHE A 122 12.99 4.94 -8.83
CA PHE A 122 13.06 4.47 -10.22
C PHE A 122 14.44 3.90 -10.60
N GLY A 123 15.24 3.52 -9.61
CA GLY A 123 16.52 2.82 -9.83
C GLY A 123 17.69 3.74 -10.20
N GLY A 124 17.61 5.01 -9.78
CA GLY A 124 18.69 6.00 -9.85
C GLY A 124 18.49 7.13 -10.88
N ALA A 125 17.39 7.13 -11.64
CA ALA A 125 17.03 8.24 -12.52
C ALA A 125 15.52 8.29 -12.79
N LEU A 126 14.96 9.50 -12.85
CA LEU A 126 13.56 9.70 -13.23
C LEU A 126 13.32 9.23 -14.69
N PRO A 127 12.29 8.39 -14.95
CA PRO A 127 12.03 7.85 -16.28
C PRO A 127 11.62 8.92 -17.30
N SER A 128 12.06 8.75 -18.54
CA SER A 128 11.62 9.56 -19.68
C SER A 128 11.81 8.78 -20.97
N ASP A 129 10.89 8.92 -21.93
CA ASP A 129 11.02 8.31 -23.25
C ASP A 129 10.09 9.01 -24.27
N THR A 130 9.85 8.40 -25.44
CA THR A 130 8.92 8.87 -26.47
C THR A 130 7.83 7.84 -26.71
N VAL A 131 6.57 8.28 -26.72
CA VAL A 131 5.44 7.48 -27.19
C VAL A 131 5.21 7.78 -28.68
N SER A 132 5.01 6.73 -29.48
CA SER A 132 4.80 6.82 -30.92
C SER A 132 3.57 6.03 -31.35
N PHE A 133 2.72 6.64 -32.16
CA PHE A 133 1.55 6.06 -32.78
C PHE A 133 1.80 5.89 -34.27
N ALA A 134 1.65 4.67 -34.77
CA ALA A 134 1.57 4.38 -36.20
C ALA A 134 0.19 4.81 -36.76
N PRO A 135 0.05 4.89 -38.09
CA PRO A 135 -1.25 5.09 -38.73
C PRO A 135 -2.31 4.12 -38.22
N GLY A 136 -3.47 4.65 -37.84
CA GLY A 136 -4.60 3.90 -37.32
C GLY A 136 -4.55 3.57 -35.82
N GLU A 137 -3.43 3.77 -35.13
CA GLU A 137 -3.34 3.51 -33.70
C GLU A 137 -3.96 4.66 -32.89
N THR A 138 -4.81 4.31 -31.93
CA THR A 138 -5.53 5.29 -31.08
C THR A 138 -5.17 5.22 -29.60
N ARG A 139 -4.48 4.15 -29.16
CA ARG A 139 -4.06 3.96 -27.76
C ARG A 139 -2.64 3.42 -27.67
N LYS A 140 -1.89 3.90 -26.68
CA LYS A 140 -0.60 3.35 -26.24
C LYS A 140 -0.56 3.33 -24.72
N VAL A 141 0.13 2.35 -24.16
CA VAL A 141 0.38 2.28 -22.71
C VAL A 141 1.83 2.64 -22.45
N ILE A 142 2.04 3.61 -21.55
CA ILE A 142 3.34 3.91 -20.95
C ILE A 142 3.41 3.11 -19.66
N THR A 143 4.52 2.38 -19.47
CA THR A 143 4.82 1.65 -18.23
C THR A 143 5.98 2.33 -17.52
N ILE A 144 5.73 2.74 -16.28
CA ILE A 144 6.73 3.26 -15.36
C ILE A 144 7.00 2.18 -14.32
N ASN A 145 8.24 1.71 -14.22
CA ASN A 145 8.63 0.72 -13.21
C ASN A 145 9.14 1.46 -11.97
N VAL A 146 8.46 1.29 -10.85
CA VAL A 146 8.88 1.76 -9.52
C VAL A 146 9.69 0.65 -8.87
N SER A 147 10.86 0.98 -8.34
CA SER A 147 11.74 0.04 -7.62
C SER A 147 11.12 -0.25 -6.27
N GLY A 148 11.02 -1.52 -5.91
CA GLY A 148 10.62 -1.91 -4.57
C GLY A 148 11.84 -2.02 -3.65
N ASP A 149 11.73 -1.54 -2.41
CA ASP A 149 12.72 -1.74 -1.36
C ASP A 149 12.09 -1.82 0.03
N SER A 150 12.87 -1.74 1.10
CA SER A 150 12.40 -2.00 2.48
C SER A 150 12.64 -0.82 3.42
N THR A 151 12.95 0.34 2.85
CA THR A 151 13.22 1.58 3.54
C THR A 151 11.89 2.23 3.86
N LEU A 152 11.65 2.52 5.14
CA LEU A 152 10.40 3.19 5.50
C LEU A 152 10.36 4.59 4.90
N GLU A 153 9.41 4.80 3.99
CA GLU A 153 9.13 6.09 3.36
C GLU A 153 7.65 6.47 3.54
N GLY A 154 7.31 7.71 3.18
CA GLY A 154 5.91 8.13 3.16
C GLY A 154 5.22 7.62 1.90
N ASN A 155 3.88 7.70 1.81
CA ASN A 155 3.25 7.62 0.49
C ASN A 155 3.74 8.79 -0.37
N GLU A 156 4.19 8.48 -1.57
CA GLU A 156 4.78 9.43 -2.49
C GLU A 156 3.95 9.61 -3.76
N THR A 157 4.17 10.71 -4.47
CA THR A 157 3.50 10.95 -5.75
C THR A 157 4.44 11.42 -6.84
N PHE A 158 4.16 10.98 -8.07
CA PHE A 158 4.84 11.44 -9.28
C PHE A 158 3.85 11.78 -10.38
N ALA A 159 4.31 12.53 -11.37
CA ALA A 159 3.56 12.91 -12.55
C ALA A 159 4.29 12.46 -13.82
N VAL A 160 3.53 11.88 -14.76
CA VAL A 160 3.99 11.61 -16.13
C VAL A 160 3.47 12.74 -17.02
N THR A 161 4.37 13.53 -17.61
CA THR A 161 4.00 14.68 -18.43
C THR A 161 4.41 14.49 -19.89
N LEU A 162 3.43 14.54 -20.80
CA LEU A 162 3.63 14.57 -22.24
C LEU A 162 4.12 15.96 -22.70
N THR A 163 5.11 15.98 -23.58
CA THR A 163 5.70 17.18 -24.17
C THR A 163 6.05 16.96 -25.63
N ASN A 164 6.42 18.04 -26.33
CA ASN A 164 6.98 18.01 -27.69
C ASN A 164 6.10 17.27 -28.72
N LEU A 165 4.77 17.35 -28.61
CA LEU A 165 3.88 16.85 -29.64
C LEU A 165 4.08 17.68 -30.92
N ARG A 166 4.35 17.01 -32.03
CA ARG A 166 4.64 17.68 -33.30
C ARG A 166 3.34 18.02 -34.03
N TYR A 167 3.13 19.32 -34.32
CA TYR A 167 2.00 19.86 -35.09
C TYR A 167 0.59 19.62 -34.51
N ALA A 168 0.47 19.45 -33.19
CA ALA A 168 -0.80 19.15 -32.53
C ALA A 168 -0.80 19.59 -31.05
N PRO A 169 -1.96 19.99 -30.50
CA PRO A 169 -2.10 20.32 -29.09
C PRO A 169 -2.20 19.04 -28.25
N ILE A 170 -1.70 19.12 -27.02
CA ILE A 170 -1.90 18.09 -26.00
C ILE A 170 -3.12 18.50 -25.18
N ALA A 171 -4.23 17.78 -25.29
CA ALA A 171 -5.48 18.09 -24.59
C ALA A 171 -5.37 17.85 -23.08
N THR A 172 -4.65 16.80 -22.68
CA THR A 172 -4.33 16.52 -21.27
C THR A 172 -2.88 16.07 -21.19
N ALA A 173 -2.03 16.92 -20.62
CA ALA A 173 -0.59 16.73 -20.66
C ALA A 173 -0.04 15.88 -19.52
N THR A 174 -0.75 15.79 -18.40
CA THR A 174 -0.21 15.18 -17.18
C THR A 174 -1.19 14.19 -16.58
N ALA A 175 -0.65 13.05 -16.15
CA ALA A 175 -1.33 12.08 -15.28
C ALA A 175 -0.43 11.77 -14.08
N THR A 176 -1.03 11.50 -12.92
CA THR A 176 -0.30 11.26 -11.66
C THR A 176 -0.33 9.80 -11.26
N GLY A 177 0.76 9.33 -10.64
CA GLY A 177 0.83 8.08 -9.91
C GLY A 177 1.08 8.30 -8.42
N THR A 178 0.69 7.34 -7.59
CA THR A 178 0.91 7.33 -6.14
C THR A 178 1.58 6.03 -5.74
N ILE A 179 2.77 6.14 -5.16
CA ILE A 179 3.50 5.05 -4.54
C ILE A 179 3.00 4.96 -3.10
N VAL A 180 2.36 3.84 -2.77
CA VAL A 180 1.84 3.56 -1.43
C VAL A 180 2.93 2.84 -0.67
N ASN A 181 3.38 3.40 0.45
CA ASN A 181 4.33 2.73 1.33
C ASN A 181 3.70 1.45 1.89
N ASP A 182 4.31 0.31 1.58
CA ASP A 182 4.01 -0.98 2.20
C ASP A 182 5.10 -1.46 3.17
N ASP A 183 6.10 -0.61 3.42
CA ASP A 183 7.17 -0.92 4.34
C ASP A 183 6.80 -0.71 5.80
N ILE A 184 7.34 -1.60 6.62
CA ILE A 184 7.11 -1.67 8.06
C ILE A 184 8.23 -0.93 8.78
N GLU A 185 7.85 0.01 9.65
CA GLU A 185 8.78 0.70 10.53
C GLU A 185 9.62 -0.32 11.32
N PRO A 186 10.97 -0.32 11.21
CA PRO A 186 11.81 -1.36 11.81
C PRO A 186 11.62 -1.52 13.32
N THR A 187 11.30 -0.43 14.03
CA THR A 187 11.07 -0.41 15.49
C THR A 187 9.70 -0.95 15.90
N ARG A 188 8.83 -1.27 14.94
CA ARG A 188 7.47 -1.83 15.14
C ARG A 188 7.29 -3.14 14.40
N ARG A 189 8.38 -3.82 14.05
CA ARG A 189 8.38 -5.01 13.21
C ARG A 189 8.37 -6.28 14.05
N LEU A 190 7.21 -6.91 14.17
CA LEU A 190 7.06 -8.20 14.85
C LEU A 190 7.18 -9.35 13.84
N ALA A 191 8.02 -10.34 14.14
CA ALA A 191 8.07 -11.58 13.37
C ALA A 191 7.11 -12.61 13.97
N ILE A 192 6.20 -13.16 13.16
CA ILE A 192 5.23 -14.17 13.59
C ILE A 192 5.35 -15.41 12.71
N THR A 193 5.43 -16.58 13.32
CA THR A 193 5.33 -17.88 12.65
C THR A 193 4.09 -18.61 13.15
N SER A 194 3.17 -18.93 12.24
CA SER A 194 1.97 -19.72 12.54
C SER A 194 1.70 -20.71 11.42
N GLY A 195 1.29 -21.94 11.76
CA GLY A 195 1.03 -23.00 10.77
C GLY A 195 2.23 -23.31 9.86
N GLY A 196 3.47 -23.06 10.33
CA GLY A 196 4.70 -23.24 9.56
C GLY A 196 5.03 -22.13 8.56
N THR A 197 4.28 -21.02 8.57
CA THR A 197 4.54 -19.85 7.71
C THR A 197 4.97 -18.67 8.57
N SER A 198 6.09 -18.04 8.21
CA SER A 198 6.60 -16.82 8.86
C SER A 198 6.18 -15.58 8.07
N ARG A 199 5.80 -14.52 8.79
CA ARG A 199 5.46 -13.20 8.25
C ARG A 199 5.92 -12.10 9.21
N GLU A 200 6.11 -10.90 8.68
CA GLU A 200 6.30 -9.69 9.48
C GLU A 200 4.98 -8.94 9.60
N VAL A 201 4.74 -8.35 10.77
CA VAL A 201 3.55 -7.52 11.05
C VAL A 201 4.00 -6.22 11.70
N GLU A 202 3.41 -5.10 11.27
CA GLU A 202 3.59 -3.83 11.95
C GLU A 202 2.76 -3.82 13.25
N MET A 203 3.44 -3.75 14.39
CA MET A 203 2.82 -3.55 15.69
C MET A 203 2.18 -2.17 15.76
N GLN A 204 1.06 -2.04 16.46
CA GLN A 204 0.44 -0.74 16.70
C GLN A 204 1.25 0.05 17.73
N ALA A 205 1.20 1.38 17.65
CA ALA A 205 1.64 2.20 18.77
C ALA A 205 0.78 1.90 20.01
N TYR A 206 1.41 1.67 21.15
CA TYR A 206 0.71 1.40 22.39
C TYR A 206 -0.14 2.61 22.81
N SER A 207 -1.41 2.36 23.16
CA SER A 207 -2.38 3.41 23.51
C SER A 207 -3.07 3.18 24.87
N GLY A 208 -2.54 2.27 25.67
CA GLY A 208 -3.07 1.94 27.00
C GLY A 208 -2.50 2.80 28.13
N PRO A 209 -2.80 2.45 29.40
CA PRO A 209 -2.44 3.24 30.57
C PRO A 209 -0.96 3.16 30.98
N VAL A 210 -0.19 2.22 30.44
CA VAL A 210 1.22 2.02 30.79
C VAL A 210 2.10 2.92 29.90
N SER A 211 2.54 4.05 30.45
CA SER A 211 3.15 5.13 29.66
C SER A 211 4.53 4.83 29.06
N TRP A 212 5.20 3.77 29.50
CA TRP A 212 6.53 3.39 29.00
C TRP A 212 6.48 2.34 27.88
N LEU A 213 5.34 1.68 27.69
CA LEU A 213 5.13 0.79 26.55
C LEU A 213 5.04 1.61 25.26
N GLN A 214 5.69 1.11 24.21
CA GLN A 214 5.81 1.80 22.93
C GLN A 214 4.99 1.10 21.85
N ASN A 215 5.03 -0.23 21.79
CA ASN A 215 4.32 -1.00 20.79
C ASN A 215 3.30 -1.95 21.42
N MET A 216 2.32 -2.36 20.62
CA MET A 216 1.27 -3.28 21.00
C MET A 216 0.94 -4.26 19.87
N HIS A 217 0.87 -5.54 20.20
CA HIS A 217 0.35 -6.58 19.32
C HIS A 217 -0.65 -7.46 20.07
N ILE A 218 -1.76 -7.78 19.39
CA ILE A 218 -2.74 -8.76 19.83
C ILE A 218 -2.75 -9.88 18.79
N GLY A 219 -2.41 -11.09 19.23
CA GLY A 219 -2.35 -12.30 18.44
C GLY A 219 -3.72 -12.87 18.10
N ALA A 220 -3.76 -14.17 17.82
CA ALA A 220 -4.97 -14.90 17.46
C ALA A 220 -5.16 -16.16 18.31
N ASP A 221 -6.38 -16.74 18.33
CA ASP A 221 -6.68 -17.99 19.05
C ASP A 221 -6.08 -19.24 18.34
N VAL A 222 -4.78 -19.23 18.01
CA VAL A 222 -4.01 -20.30 17.37
C VAL A 222 -2.59 -20.32 17.93
N SER A 223 -1.86 -21.43 17.80
CA SER A 223 -0.42 -21.45 18.16
C SER A 223 0.41 -20.55 17.25
N GLU A 224 1.14 -19.63 17.88
CA GLU A 224 2.02 -18.66 17.24
C GLU A 224 3.40 -18.67 17.92
N ALA A 225 4.46 -18.55 17.12
CA ALA A 225 5.79 -18.20 17.60
C ALA A 225 6.08 -16.75 17.20
N MET A 226 6.35 -15.88 18.17
CA MET A 226 6.54 -14.45 17.98
C MET A 226 7.92 -14.02 18.49
N HIS A 227 8.56 -13.10 17.75
CA HIS A 227 9.74 -12.38 18.19
C HIS A 227 9.46 -10.88 18.12
N GLY A 228 9.48 -10.24 19.29
CA GLY A 228 9.27 -8.82 19.54
C GLY A 228 10.37 -7.94 18.95
N THR A 229 10.33 -6.68 19.35
CA THR A 229 11.22 -5.63 18.87
C THR A 229 12.35 -5.38 19.87
N ASP A 230 13.11 -4.30 19.64
CA ASP A 230 14.10 -3.81 20.59
C ASP A 230 13.51 -2.73 21.53
N LEU A 231 12.20 -2.47 21.45
CA LEU A 231 11.47 -1.48 22.24
C LEU A 231 10.53 -2.16 23.23
N ALA A 232 10.04 -1.39 24.21
CA ALA A 232 9.08 -1.88 25.20
C ALA A 232 7.74 -2.28 24.53
N ASP A 233 7.49 -3.58 24.46
CA ASP A 233 6.40 -4.18 23.71
C ASP A 233 5.31 -4.73 24.62
N PHE A 234 4.05 -4.53 24.24
CA PHE A 234 2.92 -5.29 24.78
C PHE A 234 2.51 -6.35 23.77
N ILE A 235 2.66 -7.62 24.12
CA ILE A 235 2.25 -8.74 23.27
C ILE A 235 1.25 -9.59 24.04
N ASN A 236 0.03 -9.74 23.52
CA ASN A 236 -0.97 -10.67 24.05
C ASN A 236 -1.34 -11.67 22.96
N THR A 237 -1.10 -12.97 23.18
CA THR A 237 -1.32 -14.00 22.15
C THR A 237 -2.73 -14.58 22.14
N LEU A 238 -3.63 -14.11 23.01
CA LEU A 238 -4.99 -14.60 23.19
C LEU A 238 -5.08 -16.07 23.62
N GLY A 239 -4.99 -17.01 22.69
CA GLY A 239 -5.19 -18.42 22.99
C GLY A 239 -4.43 -19.32 22.02
N GLY A 240 -4.00 -20.47 22.50
CA GLY A 240 -3.13 -21.35 21.71
C GLY A 240 -1.97 -21.82 22.57
N ASP A 241 -1.13 -22.68 22.01
CA ASP A 241 0.15 -22.97 22.63
C ASP A 241 1.20 -22.11 21.93
N ASP A 242 1.62 -21.02 22.57
CA ASP A 242 2.43 -19.96 21.95
C ASP A 242 3.89 -19.99 22.42
N ALA A 243 4.78 -19.38 21.63
CA ALA A 243 6.16 -19.12 22.00
C ALA A 243 6.50 -17.66 21.72
N ILE A 244 6.82 -16.89 22.75
CA ILE A 244 7.13 -15.46 22.63
C ILE A 244 8.56 -15.22 23.10
N ASP A 245 9.31 -14.45 22.33
CA ASP A 245 10.56 -13.81 22.70
C ASP A 245 10.36 -12.30 22.60
N GLY A 246 10.39 -11.57 23.72
CA GLY A 246 10.17 -10.13 23.80
C GLY A 246 11.25 -9.33 23.08
N GLY A 247 12.50 -9.83 23.12
CA GLY A 247 13.64 -9.20 22.47
C GLY A 247 14.41 -8.29 23.44
N LYS A 248 14.43 -6.99 23.20
CA LYS A 248 14.97 -6.02 24.17
C LYS A 248 13.88 -5.04 24.53
N GLY A 249 14.05 -4.37 25.67
CA GLY A 249 13.08 -3.41 26.16
C GLY A 249 12.46 -3.94 27.44
N ASP A 250 11.70 -3.09 28.12
CA ASP A 250 10.90 -3.55 29.25
C ASP A 250 9.59 -4.07 28.65
N ASP A 251 9.42 -5.38 28.52
CA ASP A 251 8.31 -5.97 27.79
C ASP A 251 7.16 -6.45 28.70
N VAL A 252 5.96 -6.48 28.14
CA VAL A 252 4.77 -7.09 28.76
C VAL A 252 4.29 -8.21 27.85
N LEU A 253 4.54 -9.45 28.26
CA LEU A 253 4.23 -10.66 27.51
C LEU A 253 3.08 -11.41 28.17
N ASP A 254 1.91 -11.37 27.56
CA ASP A 254 0.71 -12.11 27.97
C ASP A 254 0.51 -13.31 27.05
N GLY A 255 0.87 -14.50 27.54
CA GLY A 255 0.69 -15.74 26.78
C GLY A 255 -0.77 -16.16 26.63
N GLY A 256 -1.72 -15.48 27.28
CA GLY A 256 -3.12 -15.83 27.18
C GLY A 256 -3.43 -17.27 27.64
N LEU A 257 -4.46 -17.87 27.03
CA LEU A 257 -4.90 -19.24 27.29
C LEU A 257 -4.01 -20.27 26.60
N GLY A 258 -3.76 -21.39 27.25
CA GLY A 258 -2.98 -22.50 26.67
C GLY A 258 -1.59 -22.62 27.29
N SER A 259 -0.71 -23.37 26.62
CA SER A 259 0.62 -23.73 27.11
C SER A 259 1.70 -22.90 26.41
N ASN A 260 2.29 -21.95 27.13
CA ASN A 260 3.11 -20.92 26.50
C ASN A 260 4.59 -21.01 26.88
N PHE A 261 5.47 -20.69 25.95
CA PHE A 261 6.89 -20.41 26.21
C PHE A 261 7.12 -18.91 26.14
N LEU A 262 7.57 -18.30 27.22
CA LEU A 262 7.77 -16.86 27.31
C LEU A 262 9.22 -16.56 27.68
N THR A 263 9.87 -15.76 26.86
CA THR A 263 11.24 -15.25 27.04
C THR A 263 11.14 -13.74 26.99
N GLY A 264 11.57 -13.05 28.05
CA GLY A 264 11.53 -11.59 28.10
C GLY A 264 12.65 -10.99 27.25
N GLY A 265 13.85 -11.54 27.42
CA GLY A 265 15.05 -11.07 26.76
C GLY A 265 15.82 -10.09 27.64
N SER A 266 16.15 -8.92 27.11
CA SER A 266 16.91 -7.90 27.85
C SER A 266 16.04 -6.74 28.27
N GLY A 267 15.86 -6.54 29.58
CA GLY A 267 15.14 -5.41 30.14
C GLY A 267 14.54 -5.76 31.48
N MET A 268 13.47 -5.08 31.87
CA MET A 268 12.62 -5.48 32.99
C MET A 268 11.29 -5.97 32.47
N ASP A 269 11.16 -7.29 32.36
CA ASP A 269 10.01 -7.89 31.72
C ASP A 269 8.90 -8.29 32.70
N THR A 270 7.67 -8.30 32.20
CA THR A 270 6.48 -8.73 32.94
C THR A 270 5.72 -9.76 32.13
N PHE A 271 5.47 -10.92 32.74
CA PHE A 271 4.84 -12.06 32.11
C PHE A 271 3.44 -12.31 32.69
N PHE A 272 2.50 -12.69 31.84
CA PHE A 272 1.18 -13.16 32.23
C PHE A 272 0.90 -14.53 31.61
N VAL A 273 0.32 -15.41 32.41
CA VAL A 273 -0.15 -16.74 31.98
C VAL A 273 -1.54 -16.97 32.56
N ASP A 274 -2.39 -17.68 31.81
CA ASP A 274 -3.79 -17.81 32.17
C ASP A 274 -4.24 -19.25 32.44
N GLY A 275 -4.62 -19.53 33.69
CA GLY A 275 -5.21 -20.81 34.10
C GLY A 275 -6.74 -20.86 34.02
N ARG A 276 -7.41 -19.80 33.56
CA ARG A 276 -8.88 -19.70 33.48
C ARG A 276 -9.49 -20.43 32.28
N GLY A 277 -8.65 -21.02 31.42
CA GLY A 277 -9.07 -21.79 30.25
C GLY A 277 -9.67 -23.15 30.58
N ASN A 278 -10.08 -23.89 29.54
CA ASN A 278 -10.51 -25.27 29.68
C ASN A 278 -9.33 -26.22 29.50
N GLY A 279 -9.13 -27.13 30.45
CA GLY A 279 -8.08 -28.15 30.38
C GLY A 279 -6.84 -27.80 31.19
N VAL A 280 -5.82 -28.66 31.10
CA VAL A 280 -4.57 -28.51 31.84
C VAL A 280 -3.56 -27.75 30.99
N THR A 281 -3.05 -26.64 31.48
CA THR A 281 -2.03 -25.82 30.78
C THR A 281 -0.65 -25.98 31.40
N TRP A 282 0.38 -25.76 30.60
CA TRP A 282 1.76 -25.71 31.06
C TRP A 282 2.52 -24.56 30.41
N SER A 283 2.78 -23.50 31.17
CA SER A 283 3.60 -22.38 30.68
C SER A 283 5.03 -22.46 31.22
N THR A 284 5.99 -21.92 30.47
CA THR A 284 7.40 -21.83 30.83
C THR A 284 7.88 -20.41 30.62
N VAL A 285 8.36 -19.77 31.69
CA VAL A 285 9.12 -18.52 31.60
C VAL A 285 10.60 -18.89 31.60
N THR A 286 11.31 -18.51 30.54
CA THR A 286 12.63 -19.09 30.25
C THR A 286 13.77 -18.36 30.96
N ASP A 287 13.61 -17.07 31.26
CA ASP A 287 14.72 -16.20 31.64
C ASP A 287 14.46 -15.28 32.84
N LEU A 288 13.34 -15.44 33.56
CA LEU A 288 12.94 -14.57 34.68
C LEU A 288 14.11 -14.07 35.54
N GLU A 289 14.24 -12.75 35.65
CA GLU A 289 15.28 -12.05 36.40
C GLU A 289 14.74 -11.37 37.67
N LYS A 290 15.64 -10.79 38.46
CA LYS A 290 15.27 -10.10 39.70
C LYS A 290 14.67 -8.74 39.39
N GLY A 291 13.45 -8.50 39.86
CA GLY A 291 12.69 -7.28 39.59
C GLY A 291 11.54 -7.52 38.61
N GLU A 292 11.59 -8.63 37.88
CA GLU A 292 10.56 -9.08 36.96
C GLU A 292 9.47 -9.88 37.67
N TRP A 293 8.34 -10.04 36.97
CA TRP A 293 7.15 -10.65 37.54
C TRP A 293 6.48 -11.59 36.55
N VAL A 294 6.02 -12.74 37.06
CA VAL A 294 5.07 -13.61 36.35
C VAL A 294 3.76 -13.60 37.11
N THR A 295 2.66 -13.32 36.44
CA THR A 295 1.32 -13.36 37.04
C THR A 295 0.51 -14.50 36.44
N CYS A 296 0.06 -15.42 37.30
CA CYS A 296 -0.86 -16.49 36.94
C CYS A 296 -2.29 -16.08 37.27
N TRP A 297 -3.14 -15.99 36.24
CA TRP A 297 -4.57 -15.73 36.41
C TRP A 297 -5.36 -16.99 36.78
N GLY A 298 -6.44 -16.80 37.53
CA GLY A 298 -7.37 -17.87 37.93
C GLY A 298 -7.20 -18.35 39.37
N TRP A 299 -6.15 -17.91 40.06
CA TRP A 299 -5.94 -18.20 41.49
C TRP A 299 -7.14 -17.75 42.32
N LYS A 300 -7.57 -18.58 43.28
CA LYS A 300 -8.68 -18.31 44.20
C LYS A 300 -8.17 -18.43 45.63
N GLU A 301 -7.99 -17.29 46.29
CA GLU A 301 -7.46 -17.25 47.65
C GLU A 301 -8.31 -18.11 48.61
N GLY A 302 -7.64 -18.91 49.44
CA GLY A 302 -8.28 -19.87 50.34
C GLY A 302 -8.82 -21.16 49.69
N THR A 303 -8.93 -21.21 48.37
CA THR A 303 -9.36 -22.42 47.64
C THR A 303 -8.15 -23.11 47.01
N SER A 304 -7.48 -22.43 46.09
CA SER A 304 -6.43 -23.00 45.25
C SER A 304 -5.25 -23.54 46.06
N LYS A 305 -4.54 -24.52 45.49
CA LYS A 305 -3.36 -25.16 46.09
C LYS A 305 -2.16 -25.04 45.16
N LEU A 306 -1.05 -24.58 45.72
CA LEU A 306 0.26 -24.52 45.05
C LEU A 306 1.14 -25.66 45.59
N THR A 307 1.76 -26.41 44.68
CA THR A 307 2.81 -27.39 44.99
C THR A 307 4.02 -27.16 44.10
N TRP A 308 5.21 -27.43 44.61
CA TRP A 308 6.47 -27.21 43.88
C TRP A 308 7.11 -28.51 43.47
N VAL A 309 7.64 -28.54 42.25
CA VAL A 309 8.50 -29.61 41.73
C VAL A 309 9.77 -28.99 41.17
N GLU A 310 10.91 -29.51 41.61
CA GLU A 310 12.22 -29.11 41.10
C GLU A 310 12.54 -29.81 39.79
N MET A 311 13.20 -29.10 38.88
CA MET A 311 13.74 -29.62 37.62
C MET A 311 12.67 -30.30 36.73
N ALA A 312 11.42 -29.86 36.84
CA ALA A 312 10.37 -30.18 35.88
C ALA A 312 10.28 -29.10 34.79
N GLY A 313 9.60 -29.42 33.70
CA GLY A 313 9.50 -28.59 32.49
C GLY A 313 10.02 -29.31 31.25
N ALA A 314 9.96 -28.62 30.11
CA ALA A 314 10.47 -29.15 28.84
C ALA A 314 11.99 -29.36 28.88
N ASP A 315 12.49 -30.27 28.05
CA ASP A 315 13.93 -30.52 27.93
C ASP A 315 14.66 -29.23 27.50
N GLY A 316 15.74 -28.90 28.22
CA GLY A 316 16.47 -27.64 28.05
C GLY A 316 15.96 -26.48 28.91
N TYR A 317 14.70 -26.52 29.39
CA TYR A 317 14.04 -25.45 30.13
C TYR A 317 13.48 -25.92 31.48
N LYS A 318 14.13 -26.91 32.09
CA LYS A 318 13.74 -27.41 33.41
C LYS A 318 14.08 -26.40 34.51
N GLY A 319 13.25 -26.34 35.55
CA GLY A 319 13.49 -25.44 36.67
C GLY A 319 12.44 -25.57 37.77
N ALA A 320 12.19 -24.48 38.47
CA ALA A 320 11.20 -24.38 39.53
C ALA A 320 9.80 -24.45 38.91
N THR A 321 9.08 -25.55 39.11
CA THR A 321 7.75 -25.74 38.56
C THR A 321 6.69 -25.63 39.64
N ALA A 322 5.83 -24.62 39.51
CA ALA A 322 4.62 -24.44 40.28
C ALA A 322 3.49 -25.25 39.64
N HIS A 323 2.99 -26.26 40.34
CA HIS A 323 1.75 -26.95 40.01
C HIS A 323 0.61 -26.35 40.82
N ILE A 324 -0.42 -25.88 40.12
CA ILE A 324 -1.54 -25.15 40.71
C ILE A 324 -2.83 -25.90 40.42
N ASP A 325 -3.50 -26.30 41.50
CA ASP A 325 -4.88 -26.79 41.52
C ASP A 325 -5.76 -25.59 41.89
N LEU A 326 -6.47 -25.03 40.90
CA LEU A 326 -7.20 -23.77 41.01
C LEU A 326 -8.54 -23.96 41.73
N ASP A 327 -9.18 -25.13 41.59
CA ASP A 327 -10.50 -25.41 42.16
C ASP A 327 -10.48 -26.34 43.40
N ALA A 328 -9.29 -26.80 43.79
CA ALA A 328 -9.03 -27.73 44.90
C ALA A 328 -9.64 -29.13 44.70
N ASN A 329 -9.80 -29.59 43.47
CA ASN A 329 -10.33 -30.93 43.16
C ASN A 329 -9.28 -32.06 43.30
N GLY A 330 -8.01 -31.70 43.54
CA GLY A 330 -6.89 -32.63 43.70
C GLY A 330 -6.14 -32.94 42.40
N SER A 331 -6.59 -32.38 41.27
CA SER A 331 -5.91 -32.43 39.98
C SER A 331 -5.21 -31.11 39.71
N ILE A 332 -4.14 -31.15 38.92
CA ILE A 332 -3.43 -29.93 38.51
C ILE A 332 -4.20 -29.31 37.35
N ASP A 333 -4.58 -28.04 37.49
CA ASP A 333 -5.25 -27.27 36.44
C ASP A 333 -4.24 -26.50 35.59
N MET A 334 -3.18 -25.97 36.20
CA MET A 334 -2.10 -25.33 35.45
C MET A 334 -0.74 -25.59 36.07
N SER A 335 0.28 -25.56 35.23
CA SER A 335 1.67 -25.60 35.64
C SER A 335 2.42 -24.40 35.08
N MET A 336 3.35 -23.87 35.86
CA MET A 336 4.27 -22.83 35.41
C MET A 336 5.69 -23.22 35.80
N THR A 337 6.57 -23.37 34.83
CA THR A 337 8.00 -23.57 35.04
C THR A 337 8.73 -22.25 34.90
N ILE A 338 9.55 -21.88 35.90
CA ILE A 338 10.55 -20.83 35.77
C ILE A 338 11.90 -21.53 35.54
N SER A 339 12.37 -21.46 34.31
CA SER A 339 13.51 -22.25 33.85
C SER A 339 14.80 -21.86 34.57
N SER A 340 15.68 -22.84 34.80
CA SER A 340 17.00 -22.62 35.42
C SER A 340 16.99 -22.00 36.84
N LYS A 341 15.83 -21.93 37.50
CA LYS A 341 15.71 -21.50 38.91
C LYS A 341 15.35 -22.67 39.82
N HIS A 342 15.57 -22.47 41.12
CA HIS A 342 15.08 -23.34 42.19
C HIS A 342 13.87 -22.72 42.86
N SER A 343 12.93 -23.52 43.36
CA SER A 343 11.71 -23.00 44.01
C SER A 343 12.01 -22.11 45.22
N THR A 344 13.12 -22.36 45.92
CA THR A 344 13.57 -21.54 47.06
C THR A 344 14.02 -20.13 46.68
N ALA A 345 14.32 -19.89 45.40
CA ALA A 345 14.65 -18.58 44.87
C ALA A 345 13.40 -17.80 44.39
N VAL A 346 12.24 -18.44 44.35
CA VAL A 346 10.99 -17.86 43.84
C VAL A 346 10.05 -17.52 45.00
N LEU A 347 9.61 -16.27 45.06
CA LEU A 347 8.55 -15.82 45.96
C LEU A 347 7.22 -15.94 45.24
N ALA A 348 6.21 -16.52 45.91
CA ALA A 348 4.84 -16.57 45.42
C ALA A 348 3.94 -15.72 46.33
N MET A 349 3.16 -14.82 45.75
CA MET A 349 2.36 -13.83 46.47
C MET A 349 0.96 -13.76 45.86
N PRO A 350 -0.11 -14.14 46.59
CA PRO A 350 -1.46 -13.96 46.09
C PRO A 350 -1.81 -12.47 46.06
N GLY A 351 -2.59 -12.07 45.07
CA GLY A 351 -3.08 -10.71 44.90
C GLY A 351 -4.48 -10.67 44.31
N GLN A 352 -5.04 -9.46 44.25
CA GLN A 352 -6.39 -9.22 43.74
C GLN A 352 -6.49 -7.84 43.08
N VAL A 353 -7.08 -7.79 41.88
CA VAL A 353 -7.47 -6.56 41.19
C VAL A 353 -8.99 -6.61 40.94
N GLY A 354 -9.74 -5.72 41.58
CA GLY A 354 -11.21 -5.80 41.54
C GLY A 354 -11.69 -7.14 42.10
N ASP A 355 -12.49 -7.88 41.33
CA ASP A 355 -12.98 -9.22 41.70
C ASP A 355 -12.08 -10.37 41.19
N ALA A 356 -11.00 -10.04 40.47
CA ALA A 356 -10.08 -11.03 39.90
C ALA A 356 -8.88 -11.26 40.82
N SER A 357 -8.73 -12.49 41.32
CA SER A 357 -7.56 -12.93 42.07
C SER A 357 -6.50 -13.54 41.15
N TYR A 358 -5.24 -13.41 41.55
CA TYR A 358 -4.08 -13.91 40.83
C TYR A 358 -3.01 -14.40 41.82
N LEU A 359 -2.07 -15.19 41.31
CA LEU A 359 -0.86 -15.57 42.03
C LEU A 359 0.35 -15.02 41.27
N ALA A 360 1.09 -14.11 41.90
CA ALA A 360 2.28 -13.50 41.32
C ALA A 360 3.55 -14.20 41.81
N PHE A 361 4.54 -14.27 40.93
CA PHE A 361 5.85 -14.86 41.17
C PHE A 361 6.95 -13.85 40.83
N THR A 362 7.98 -13.77 41.67
CA THR A 362 9.19 -12.99 41.41
C THR A 362 10.38 -13.66 42.10
N LEU A 363 11.60 -13.24 41.79
CA LEU A 363 12.81 -13.76 42.44
C LEU A 363 13.10 -13.01 43.76
N ALA A 364 13.57 -13.77 44.76
CA ALA A 364 13.91 -13.27 46.10
C ALA A 364 15.08 -12.26 46.14
#